data_AF-A0A537LYB6-F1
#
_entry.id   AF-A0A537LYB6-F1
#
_cell.length_a   1.000
_cell.length_b   1.000
_cell.length_c   1.000
_cell.angle_alpha   90.00
_cell.angle_beta   90.00
_cell.angle_gamma   90.00
#
_symmetry.space_group_name_H-M   'P 1'
#
loop_
_entity.id
_entity.type
_entity.pdbx_description
1 polymer ?
#
loop_
_entity_poly.entity_id
_entity_poly.type
_entity_poly.pdbx_seq_one_letter_code
_entity_poly.pdbx_strand_id
1 'polypeptide(L)'
;MWERVRDWLAERRQKLDLFDETLVARQDNPLYLMGPMLYYFWLITVVTGVILMLWYEPTTTGAYSSIERIQNDIGRLAVTFLGHPVTLGGLVRGLHKYGADALITVIFLRIYRMYFLGEYKKPGELSWILAITGLILGMISGITGYLLIWNQRAFWAAKVVLTVPVYFDQIPVLGPMKFGSMIAFLFLGGPAVGQATITRFYAIHFGVSLVLLILVEVMFQRTRRKRINMSLFPLTLFLIMLIVISIILPAESGRRADPTRTPLPILSDWYFLALYQYVKYTPPLWAGLGPGLLIGFGMLVPFLDRSKGRGPLQRPFFTVVGALAVIYFLAFTALILFNIAVIERDPLIIMNITLVVLVLGLLWELRYRRRLRKAALSGIRPPVRVSAHG
;
A
#
# COMPACT_ATOMS: atom_id res chain seq x y z
N MET A 1 12.98 -13.31 -29.13
CA MET A 1 12.54 -13.07 -27.72
C MET A 1 12.08 -11.63 -27.52
N TRP A 2 12.90 -10.63 -27.89
CA TRP A 2 12.58 -9.20 -27.75
C TRP A 2 11.28 -8.75 -28.41
N GLU A 3 11.01 -9.21 -29.64
CA GLU A 3 9.78 -8.87 -30.36
C GLU A 3 8.51 -9.33 -29.61
N ARG A 4 8.51 -10.56 -29.09
CA ARG A 4 7.38 -11.07 -28.29
C ARG A 4 7.10 -10.24 -27.05
N VAL A 5 8.15 -9.72 -26.40
CA VAL A 5 8.01 -8.83 -25.23
C VAL A 5 7.47 -7.48 -25.65
N ARG A 6 7.98 -6.91 -26.76
CA ARG A 6 7.49 -5.65 -27.32
C ARG A 6 6.01 -5.73 -27.69
N ASP A 7 5.59 -6.81 -28.34
CA ASP A 7 4.21 -7.02 -28.77
C ASP A 7 3.29 -7.25 -27.56
N TRP A 8 3.76 -8.01 -26.57
CA TRP A 8 3.07 -8.17 -25.29
C TRP A 8 2.84 -6.81 -24.61
N LEU A 9 3.88 -5.99 -24.51
CA LEU A 9 3.80 -4.65 -23.92
C LEU A 9 2.86 -3.73 -24.70
N ALA A 10 2.94 -3.74 -26.03
CA ALA A 10 2.09 -2.92 -26.89
C ALA A 10 0.60 -3.26 -26.69
N GLU A 11 0.25 -4.56 -26.66
CA GLU A 11 -1.12 -5.02 -26.42
C GLU A 11 -1.66 -4.54 -25.06
N ARG A 12 -0.86 -4.64 -24.00
CA ARG A 12 -1.30 -4.24 -22.65
C ARG A 12 -1.36 -2.73 -22.51
N ARG A 13 -0.43 -1.99 -23.12
CA ARG A 13 -0.40 -0.53 -23.07
C ARG A 13 -1.65 0.10 -23.68
N GLN A 14 -2.20 -0.50 -24.75
CA GLN A 14 -3.46 -0.03 -25.34
C GLN A 14 -4.66 -0.22 -24.40
N LYS A 15 -4.63 -1.28 -23.59
CA LYS A 15 -5.69 -1.62 -22.62
C LYS A 15 -5.36 -1.20 -21.19
N LEU A 16 -4.32 -0.38 -21.03
CA LEU A 16 -3.89 0.09 -19.72
C LEU A 16 -4.93 1.06 -19.17
N ASP A 17 -5.40 0.76 -17.97
CA ASP A 17 -6.40 1.55 -17.29
C ASP A 17 -6.01 1.70 -15.81
N LEU A 18 -5.34 2.82 -15.51
CA LEU A 18 -4.78 3.07 -14.19
C LEU A 18 -5.73 3.85 -13.28
N PHE A 19 -6.40 4.87 -13.83
CA PHE A 19 -7.14 5.85 -13.04
C PHE A 19 -8.55 6.12 -13.53
N ASP A 20 -8.90 5.95 -14.80
CA ASP A 20 -10.23 6.36 -15.28
C ASP A 20 -11.25 5.21 -15.29
N GLU A 21 -10.80 3.96 -15.23
CA GLU A 21 -11.56 2.71 -15.26
C GLU A 21 -12.63 2.63 -16.35
N THR A 22 -12.43 3.38 -17.44
CA THR A 22 -13.35 3.51 -18.57
C THR A 22 -13.42 2.26 -19.46
N LEU A 23 -12.40 1.40 -19.42
CA LEU A 23 -12.33 0.19 -20.25
C LEU A 23 -13.01 -1.02 -19.61
N VAL A 24 -13.68 -0.85 -18.47
CA VAL A 24 -14.33 -1.94 -17.75
C VAL A 24 -15.81 -2.03 -18.09
N ALA A 25 -16.32 -3.25 -18.30
CA ALA A 25 -17.71 -3.49 -18.67
C ALA A 25 -18.74 -3.18 -17.55
N ARG A 26 -18.30 -3.02 -16.30
CA ARG A 26 -19.15 -2.88 -15.11
C ARG A 26 -19.11 -1.47 -14.52
N GLN A 27 -19.47 -0.47 -15.32
CA GLN A 27 -19.51 0.94 -14.89
C GLN A 27 -20.60 1.20 -13.82
N ASP A 28 -21.54 0.28 -13.65
CA ASP A 28 -22.60 0.28 -12.65
C ASP A 28 -22.10 -0.08 -11.23
N ASN A 29 -20.98 -0.79 -11.13
CA ASN A 29 -20.44 -1.22 -9.85
C ASN A 29 -19.57 -0.11 -9.22
N PRO A 30 -19.92 0.40 -8.02
CA PRO A 30 -19.19 1.50 -7.38
C PRO A 30 -17.73 1.15 -7.03
N LEU A 31 -17.37 -0.14 -6.98
CA LEU A 31 -15.97 -0.56 -6.80
C LEU A 31 -15.07 -0.10 -7.96
N TYR A 32 -15.62 0.26 -9.12
CA TYR A 32 -14.84 0.82 -10.24
C TYR A 32 -14.58 2.33 -10.16
N LEU A 33 -15.08 2.99 -9.10
CA LEU A 33 -14.67 4.34 -8.77
C LEU A 33 -13.30 4.38 -8.08
N MET A 34 -12.74 3.22 -7.70
CA MET A 34 -11.44 3.13 -7.00
C MET A 34 -10.28 3.66 -7.85
N GLY A 35 -10.29 3.48 -9.17
CA GLY A 35 -9.26 4.09 -10.03
C GLY A 35 -9.31 5.62 -9.98
N PRO A 36 -10.48 6.24 -10.23
CA PRO A 36 -10.58 7.70 -10.19
C PRO A 36 -10.32 8.28 -8.79
N MET A 37 -10.80 7.61 -7.74
CA MET A 37 -10.51 7.94 -6.35
C MET A 37 -9.01 7.96 -6.06
N LEU A 38 -8.25 7.02 -6.63
CA LEU A 38 -6.80 6.92 -6.43
C LEU A 38 -6.09 8.21 -6.85
N TYR A 39 -6.34 8.68 -8.07
CA TYR A 39 -5.75 9.93 -8.56
C TYR A 39 -6.25 11.13 -7.77
N TYR A 40 -7.53 11.16 -7.41
CA TYR A 40 -8.13 12.26 -6.64
C TYR A 40 -7.51 12.43 -5.24
N PHE A 41 -7.44 11.36 -4.45
CA PHE A 41 -6.83 11.41 -3.11
C PHE A 41 -5.34 11.68 -3.17
N TRP A 42 -4.64 11.14 -4.17
CA TRP A 42 -3.25 11.46 -4.40
C TRP A 42 -3.04 12.94 -4.73
N LEU A 43 -3.86 13.53 -5.61
CA LEU A 43 -3.78 14.95 -5.95
C LEU A 43 -4.01 15.84 -4.73
N ILE A 44 -5.02 15.53 -3.89
CA ILE A 44 -5.24 16.22 -2.62
C ILE A 44 -3.99 16.13 -1.74
N THR A 45 -3.42 14.94 -1.60
CA THR A 45 -2.22 14.71 -0.77
C THR A 45 -1.03 15.51 -1.29
N VAL A 46 -0.80 15.55 -2.61
CA VAL A 46 0.29 16.34 -3.19
C VAL A 46 0.09 17.83 -2.97
N VAL A 47 -1.11 18.36 -3.28
CA VAL A 47 -1.41 19.79 -3.15
C VAL A 47 -1.27 20.24 -1.69
N THR A 48 -1.87 19.49 -0.76
CA THR A 48 -1.75 19.78 0.67
C THR A 48 -0.31 19.65 1.17
N GLY A 49 0.46 18.68 0.65
CA GLY A 49 1.87 18.51 0.98
C GLY A 49 2.72 19.72 0.55
N VAL A 50 2.52 20.21 -0.67
CA VAL A 50 3.19 21.42 -1.17
C VAL A 50 2.86 22.64 -0.30
N ILE A 51 1.62 22.78 0.17
CA ILE A 51 1.24 23.86 1.08
C ILE A 51 1.96 23.72 2.43
N LEU A 52 2.00 22.51 3.00
CA LEU A 52 2.66 22.26 4.29
C LEU A 52 4.17 22.58 4.25
N MET A 53 4.82 22.40 3.09
CA MET A 53 6.25 22.73 2.91
C MET A 53 6.55 24.21 3.16
N LEU A 54 5.57 25.11 3.02
CA LEU A 54 5.76 26.55 3.26
C LEU A 54 6.05 26.87 4.73
N TRP A 55 5.68 25.97 5.65
CA TRP A 55 5.79 26.18 7.09
C TRP A 55 6.63 25.13 7.82
N TYR A 56 6.95 24.03 7.16
CA TYR A 56 7.66 22.89 7.74
C TYR A 56 9.18 23.12 7.77
N GLU A 57 9.83 22.70 8.87
CA GLU A 57 11.28 22.83 9.05
C GLU A 57 11.94 21.43 9.09
N PRO A 58 12.67 21.00 8.04
CA PRO A 58 13.26 19.66 7.96
C PRO A 58 14.56 19.53 8.78
N THR A 59 14.52 19.89 10.06
CA THR A 59 15.64 19.79 11.01
C THR A 59 15.26 18.99 12.25
N THR A 60 16.22 18.33 12.91
CA THR A 60 15.94 17.55 14.13
C THR A 60 15.49 18.42 15.31
N THR A 61 15.83 19.71 15.28
CA THR A 61 15.43 20.69 16.28
C THR A 61 14.08 21.31 15.98
N GLY A 62 13.78 21.60 14.70
CA GLY A 62 12.60 22.35 14.25
C GLY A 62 11.42 21.50 13.75
N ALA A 63 11.64 20.25 13.31
CA ALA A 63 10.58 19.44 12.67
C ALA A 63 9.34 19.29 13.55
N TYR A 64 9.50 18.79 14.78
CA TYR A 64 8.39 18.60 15.71
C TYR A 64 7.69 19.93 16.06
N SER A 65 8.44 20.99 16.36
CA SER A 65 7.86 22.30 16.70
C SER A 65 7.15 22.96 15.52
N SER A 66 7.66 22.79 14.29
CA SER A 66 6.99 23.29 13.10
C SER A 66 5.66 22.61 12.86
N ILE A 67 5.55 21.30 13.15
CA ILE A 67 4.29 20.56 13.08
C ILE A 67 3.29 21.06 14.12
N GLU A 68 3.72 21.28 15.36
CA GLU A 68 2.85 21.83 16.41
C GLU A 68 2.35 23.24 16.05
N ARG A 69 3.23 24.08 15.50
CA ARG A 69 2.86 25.42 15.02
C ARG A 69 1.87 25.35 13.86
N ILE A 70 2.11 24.48 12.87
CA ILE A 70 1.17 24.25 11.76
C ILE A 70 -0.19 23.83 12.29
N GLN A 71 -0.21 22.89 13.25
CA GLN A 71 -1.45 22.34 13.80
C GLN A 71 -2.25 23.38 14.59
N ASN A 72 -1.58 24.23 15.38
CA ASN A 72 -2.25 25.01 16.42
C ASN A 72 -2.28 26.53 16.19
N ASP A 73 -1.39 27.07 15.35
CA ASP A 73 -1.17 28.53 15.28
C ASP A 73 -1.49 29.13 13.91
N ILE A 74 -1.39 28.35 12.82
CA ILE A 74 -1.48 28.88 11.45
C ILE A 74 -2.92 29.08 10.99
N GLY A 75 -3.34 30.35 10.90
CA GLY A 75 -4.57 30.78 10.22
C GLY A 75 -5.83 30.33 10.95
N ARG A 76 -6.15 30.99 12.07
CA ARG A 76 -7.36 30.69 12.85
C ARG A 76 -8.63 30.83 12.00
N LEU A 77 -9.45 29.78 11.97
CA LEU A 77 -10.75 29.80 11.30
C LEU A 77 -11.85 30.18 12.30
N ALA A 78 -12.99 30.64 11.78
CA ALA A 78 -14.17 30.96 12.58
C ALA A 78 -14.87 29.70 13.17
N VAL A 79 -14.47 28.51 12.73
CA VAL A 79 -15.03 27.23 13.17
C VAL A 79 -14.32 26.76 14.44
N THR A 80 -15.08 26.25 15.41
CA THR A 80 -14.57 25.55 16.59
C THR A 80 -15.09 24.12 16.61
N PHE A 81 -14.30 23.19 17.14
CA PHE A 81 -14.70 21.81 17.35
C PHE A 81 -14.28 21.37 18.76
N LEU A 82 -15.23 20.81 19.53
CA LEU A 82 -15.05 20.46 20.95
C LEU A 82 -14.42 21.58 21.80
N GLY A 83 -14.78 22.84 21.52
CA GLY A 83 -14.25 24.01 22.24
C GLY A 83 -12.87 24.49 21.79
N HIS A 84 -12.23 23.83 20.82
CA HIS A 84 -10.95 24.23 20.27
C HIS A 84 -11.10 24.92 18.90
N PRO A 85 -10.39 26.03 18.63
CA PRO A 85 -10.42 26.67 17.32
C PRO A 85 -9.79 25.76 16.25
N VAL A 86 -10.45 25.65 15.10
CA VAL A 86 -9.88 25.00 13.93
C VAL A 86 -8.92 25.98 13.26
N THR A 87 -7.74 25.51 12.89
CA THR A 87 -6.73 26.29 12.16
C THR A 87 -6.67 25.83 10.71
N LEU A 88 -6.28 26.74 9.81
CA LEU A 88 -6.03 26.42 8.41
C LEU A 88 -4.89 25.40 8.30
N GLY A 89 -3.80 25.59 9.04
CA GLY A 89 -2.68 24.65 9.05
C GLY A 89 -3.08 23.26 9.55
N GLY A 90 -3.86 23.17 10.63
CA GLY A 90 -4.40 21.93 11.15
C GLY A 90 -5.35 21.23 10.17
N LEU A 91 -6.21 21.99 9.48
CA LEU A 91 -7.08 21.45 8.43
C LEU A 91 -6.26 20.90 7.24
N VAL A 92 -5.31 21.67 6.72
CA VAL A 92 -4.45 21.22 5.60
C VAL A 92 -3.63 19.98 6.01
N ARG A 93 -3.11 19.95 7.24
CA ARG A 93 -2.41 18.78 7.79
C ARG A 93 -3.32 17.56 7.91
N GLY A 94 -4.56 17.75 8.36
CA GLY A 94 -5.58 16.70 8.39
C GLY A 94 -5.90 16.17 6.99
N LEU A 95 -6.15 17.05 6.03
CA LEU A 95 -6.40 16.68 4.63
C LEU A 95 -5.24 15.89 4.02
N HIS A 96 -4.00 16.27 4.36
CA HIS A 96 -2.81 15.54 3.92
C HIS A 96 -2.74 14.13 4.53
N LYS A 97 -2.92 14.00 5.85
CA LYS A 97 -2.86 12.71 6.55
C LYS A 97 -4.00 11.78 6.10
N TYR A 98 -5.25 12.24 6.16
CA TYR A 98 -6.39 11.41 5.79
C TYR A 98 -6.50 11.20 4.28
N GLY A 99 -6.02 12.13 3.47
CA GLY A 99 -5.84 11.94 2.03
C GLY A 99 -4.84 10.82 1.72
N ALA A 100 -3.71 10.76 2.43
CA ALA A 100 -2.74 9.69 2.31
C ALA A 100 -3.32 8.33 2.77
N ASP A 101 -4.07 8.30 3.87
CA ASP A 101 -4.73 7.07 4.33
C ASP A 101 -5.80 6.59 3.35
N ALA A 102 -6.58 7.51 2.77
CA ALA A 102 -7.56 7.20 1.72
C ALA A 102 -6.88 6.68 0.45
N LEU A 103 -5.76 7.26 0.05
CA LEU A 103 -4.95 6.80 -1.08
C LEU A 103 -4.51 5.33 -0.91
N ILE A 104 -3.93 4.99 0.24
CA ILE A 104 -3.49 3.62 0.53
C ILE A 104 -4.68 2.66 0.64
N THR A 105 -5.77 3.09 1.27
CA THR A 105 -6.99 2.30 1.39
C THR A 105 -7.57 1.95 0.02
N VAL A 106 -7.70 2.94 -0.86
CA VAL A 106 -8.28 2.75 -2.19
C VAL A 106 -7.42 1.83 -3.06
N ILE A 107 -6.09 2.02 -3.09
CA ILE A 107 -5.23 1.14 -3.90
C ILE A 107 -5.23 -0.29 -3.36
N PHE A 108 -5.26 -0.46 -2.03
CA PHE A 108 -5.32 -1.77 -1.38
C PHE A 108 -6.62 -2.49 -1.76
N LEU A 109 -7.78 -1.83 -1.61
CA LEU A 109 -9.07 -2.39 -1.99
C LEU A 109 -9.15 -2.69 -3.50
N ARG A 110 -8.59 -1.81 -4.34
CA ARG A 110 -8.51 -2.02 -5.79
C ARG A 110 -7.71 -3.28 -6.13
N ILE A 111 -6.56 -3.49 -5.51
CA ILE A 111 -5.75 -4.71 -5.70
C ILE A 111 -6.56 -5.94 -5.30
N TYR A 112 -7.25 -5.95 -4.16
CA TYR A 112 -8.07 -7.12 -3.79
C TYR A 112 -9.24 -7.36 -4.74
N ARG A 113 -9.93 -6.30 -5.20
CA ARG A 113 -10.96 -6.42 -6.23
C ARG A 113 -10.39 -7.05 -7.51
N MET A 114 -9.29 -6.51 -8.02
CA MET A 114 -8.60 -7.04 -9.20
C MET A 114 -8.16 -8.49 -9.00
N TYR A 115 -7.72 -8.82 -7.78
CA TYR A 115 -7.34 -10.17 -7.40
C TYR A 115 -8.53 -11.11 -7.47
N PHE A 116 -9.61 -10.89 -6.72
CA PHE A 116 -10.72 -11.85 -6.65
C PHE A 116 -11.56 -11.92 -7.92
N LEU A 117 -11.65 -10.83 -8.69
CA LEU A 117 -12.33 -10.81 -9.99
C LEU A 117 -11.45 -11.32 -11.14
N GLY A 118 -10.19 -11.67 -10.89
CA GLY A 118 -9.27 -12.17 -11.90
C GLY A 118 -8.96 -11.16 -13.01
N GLU A 119 -9.03 -9.86 -12.70
CA GLU A 119 -8.76 -8.75 -13.63
C GLU A 119 -7.28 -8.66 -14.00
N TYR A 120 -6.41 -9.23 -13.16
CA TYR A 120 -4.98 -9.34 -13.45
C TYR A 120 -4.64 -10.27 -14.62
N LYS A 121 -5.57 -11.14 -15.04
CA LYS A 121 -5.37 -12.03 -16.20
C LYS A 121 -5.37 -11.22 -17.48
N LYS A 122 -4.86 -11.81 -18.58
CA LYS A 122 -4.83 -11.18 -19.90
C LYS A 122 -6.11 -10.40 -20.21
N PRO A 123 -6.04 -9.10 -20.59
CA PRO A 123 -4.84 -8.25 -20.79
C PRO A 123 -4.48 -7.34 -19.59
N GLY A 124 -4.97 -7.62 -18.38
CA GLY A 124 -4.77 -6.74 -17.21
C GLY A 124 -3.46 -6.94 -16.45
N GLU A 125 -2.50 -7.71 -16.98
CA GLU A 125 -1.25 -8.03 -16.27
C GLU A 125 -0.45 -6.76 -15.95
N LEU A 126 -0.40 -5.79 -16.88
CA LEU A 126 0.34 -4.54 -16.68
C LEU A 126 -0.34 -3.63 -15.65
N SER A 127 -1.68 -3.48 -15.70
CA SER A 127 -2.43 -2.72 -14.70
C SER A 127 -2.23 -3.29 -13.29
N TRP A 128 -2.19 -4.62 -13.18
CA TRP A 128 -1.92 -5.32 -11.91
C TRP A 128 -0.54 -4.99 -11.34
N ILE A 129 0.51 -5.13 -12.16
CA ILE A 129 1.89 -4.82 -11.75
C ILE A 129 2.02 -3.35 -11.35
N LEU A 130 1.38 -2.44 -12.11
CA LEU A 130 1.41 -1.01 -11.80
C LEU A 130 0.59 -0.66 -10.56
N ALA A 131 -0.50 -1.38 -10.25
CA ALA A 131 -1.24 -1.21 -9.00
C ALA A 131 -0.39 -1.62 -7.79
N ILE A 132 0.28 -2.78 -7.84
CA ILE A 132 1.20 -3.21 -6.77
C ILE A 132 2.37 -2.24 -6.63
N THR A 133 2.99 -1.84 -7.75
CA THR A 133 4.06 -0.84 -7.76
C THR A 133 3.59 0.48 -7.15
N GLY A 134 2.39 0.94 -7.50
CA GLY A 134 1.77 2.13 -6.94
C GLY A 134 1.57 2.04 -5.43
N LEU A 135 1.13 0.88 -4.92
CA LEU A 135 1.00 0.65 -3.47
C LEU A 135 2.37 0.74 -2.79
N ILE A 136 3.40 0.13 -3.35
CA ILE A 136 4.77 0.17 -2.79
C ILE A 136 5.29 1.61 -2.76
N LEU A 137 5.15 2.36 -3.85
CA LEU A 137 5.57 3.76 -3.91
C LEU A 137 4.76 4.63 -2.94
N GLY A 138 3.46 4.36 -2.80
CA GLY A 138 2.61 5.01 -1.79
C GLY A 138 3.07 4.69 -0.37
N MET A 139 3.43 3.44 -0.07
CA MET A 139 3.97 3.04 1.23
C MET A 139 5.34 3.66 1.51
N ILE A 140 6.24 3.71 0.51
CA ILE A 140 7.54 4.40 0.62
C ILE A 140 7.32 5.89 0.92
N SER A 141 6.46 6.55 0.15
CA SER A 141 6.10 7.95 0.39
C SER A 141 5.50 8.11 1.79
N GLY A 142 4.59 7.22 2.20
CA GLY A 142 3.96 7.20 3.53
C GLY A 142 4.97 7.09 4.68
N ILE A 143 5.89 6.13 4.67
CA ILE A 143 6.90 6.00 5.74
C ILE A 143 7.87 7.18 5.76
N THR A 144 8.24 7.71 4.58
CA THR A 144 9.14 8.87 4.50
C THR A 144 8.48 10.13 5.03
N GLY A 145 7.20 10.36 4.70
CA GLY A 145 6.40 11.47 5.24
C GLY A 145 6.08 11.31 6.72
N TYR A 146 5.88 10.07 7.19
CA TYR A 146 5.59 9.79 8.60
C TYR A 146 6.72 10.24 9.53
N LEU A 147 7.98 10.00 9.15
CA LEU A 147 9.16 10.46 9.91
C LEU A 147 9.19 11.99 10.10
N LEU A 148 8.63 12.75 9.15
CA LEU A 148 8.68 14.21 9.18
C LEU A 148 7.96 14.81 10.39
N ILE A 149 7.04 14.07 11.02
CA ILE A 149 6.38 14.48 12.26
C ILE A 149 7.40 14.57 13.42
N TRP A 150 8.48 13.78 13.36
CA TRP A 150 9.54 13.74 14.37
C TRP A 150 9.05 13.45 15.80
N ASN A 151 8.03 12.59 15.90
CA ASN A 151 7.50 12.09 17.15
C ASN A 151 8.05 10.69 17.48
N GLN A 152 7.79 10.20 18.70
CA GLN A 152 8.28 8.90 19.16
C GLN A 152 7.88 7.76 18.23
N ARG A 153 6.60 7.66 17.86
CA ARG A 153 6.13 6.55 17.03
C ARG A 153 6.83 6.55 15.67
N ALA A 154 6.90 7.70 15.02
CA ALA A 154 7.51 7.87 13.71
C ALA A 154 9.03 7.63 13.70
N PHE A 155 9.75 8.13 14.70
CA PHE A 155 11.19 7.95 14.82
C PHE A 155 11.57 6.45 14.94
N TRP A 156 10.88 5.73 15.83
CA TRP A 156 11.16 4.32 16.07
C TRP A 156 10.67 3.42 14.92
N ALA A 157 9.55 3.76 14.28
CA ALA A 157 9.11 3.09 13.06
C ALA A 157 10.14 3.24 11.91
N ALA A 158 10.64 4.46 11.69
CA ALA A 158 11.67 4.70 10.68
C ALA A 158 12.96 3.93 11.00
N LYS A 159 13.39 3.90 12.27
CA LYS A 159 14.56 3.11 12.71
C LYS A 159 14.41 1.63 12.36
N VAL A 160 13.25 1.03 12.60
CA VAL A 160 12.99 -0.37 12.25
C VAL A 160 13.11 -0.57 10.75
N VAL A 161 12.39 0.22 9.94
CA VAL A 161 12.40 0.07 8.47
C VAL A 161 13.80 0.23 7.88
N LEU A 162 14.58 1.20 8.38
CA LEU A 162 15.92 1.48 7.90
C LEU A 162 16.96 0.41 8.27
N THR A 163 16.70 -0.39 9.29
CA THR A 163 17.64 -1.42 9.77
C THR A 163 17.32 -2.81 9.25
N VAL A 164 16.11 -3.08 8.77
CA VAL A 164 15.73 -4.35 8.12
C VAL A 164 16.71 -4.76 6.99
N PRO A 165 17.22 -3.87 6.11
CA PRO A 165 18.17 -4.25 5.06
C PRO A 165 19.44 -4.92 5.58
N VAL A 166 19.88 -4.63 6.82
CA VAL A 166 21.07 -5.25 7.42
C VAL A 166 20.95 -6.78 7.46
N TYR A 167 19.74 -7.32 7.54
CA TYR A 167 19.52 -8.77 7.54
C TYR A 167 19.93 -9.45 6.22
N PHE A 168 20.06 -8.71 5.11
CA PHE A 168 20.59 -9.25 3.86
C PHE A 168 22.07 -9.63 3.97
N ASP A 169 22.81 -9.10 4.96
CA ASP A 169 24.19 -9.49 5.20
C ASP A 169 24.32 -10.91 5.78
N GLN A 170 23.21 -11.57 6.14
CA GLN A 170 23.19 -12.99 6.50
C GLN A 170 23.22 -13.91 5.28
N ILE A 171 23.03 -13.38 4.06
CA ILE A 171 23.08 -14.16 2.82
C ILE A 171 24.55 -14.43 2.50
N PRO A 172 25.00 -15.69 2.34
CA PRO A 172 26.42 -16.02 2.17
C PRO A 172 27.15 -15.24 1.07
N VAL A 173 26.47 -14.95 -0.04
CA VAL A 173 27.04 -14.20 -1.17
C VAL A 173 27.08 -12.69 -0.90
N LEU A 174 26.08 -12.13 -0.21
CA LEU A 174 25.97 -10.68 0.00
C LEU A 174 26.64 -10.19 1.29
N GLY A 175 26.74 -11.06 2.30
CA GLY A 175 27.31 -10.76 3.61
C GLY A 175 28.74 -10.26 3.59
N PRO A 176 29.67 -10.90 2.85
CA PRO A 176 31.04 -10.40 2.71
C PRO A 176 31.11 -9.00 2.10
N MET A 177 30.14 -8.62 1.26
CA MET A 177 30.06 -7.30 0.63
C MET A 177 29.36 -6.24 1.51
N LYS A 178 28.82 -6.62 2.68
CA LYS A 178 28.05 -5.73 3.57
C LYS A 178 26.93 -4.96 2.84
N PHE A 179 26.32 -5.62 1.85
CA PHE A 179 25.34 -5.01 0.96
C PHE A 179 24.13 -4.43 1.70
N GLY A 180 23.60 -5.17 2.68
CA GLY A 180 22.49 -4.74 3.52
C GLY A 180 22.86 -3.55 4.40
N SER A 181 24.02 -3.60 5.04
CA SER A 181 24.56 -2.48 5.84
C SER A 181 24.80 -1.23 4.99
N MET A 182 25.29 -1.38 3.75
CA MET A 182 25.46 -0.27 2.81
C MET A 182 24.12 0.40 2.48
N ILE A 183 23.07 -0.38 2.20
CA ILE A 183 21.72 0.14 1.97
C ILE A 183 21.23 0.91 3.20
N ALA A 184 21.32 0.31 4.39
CA ALA A 184 20.89 0.95 5.63
C ALA A 184 21.64 2.28 5.86
N PHE A 185 22.97 2.29 5.69
CA PHE A 185 23.80 3.47 5.87
C PHE A 185 23.46 4.59 4.88
N LEU A 186 23.17 4.27 3.61
CA LEU A 186 22.77 5.24 2.59
C LEU A 186 21.54 6.04 3.02
N PHE A 187 20.51 5.35 3.52
CA PHE A 187 19.27 6.00 3.94
C PHE A 187 19.39 6.67 5.32
N LEU A 188 20.10 6.06 6.28
CA LEU A 188 20.38 6.68 7.59
C LEU A 188 21.22 7.94 7.45
N GLY A 189 22.31 7.92 6.68
CA GLY A 189 23.28 9.00 6.53
C GLY A 189 24.23 9.22 7.68
N GLY A 190 24.38 8.20 8.50
CA GLY A 190 25.17 8.25 9.71
C GLY A 190 24.95 6.98 10.51
N PRO A 191 25.50 6.92 11.73
CA PRO A 191 25.39 5.73 12.59
C PRO A 191 23.98 5.46 13.12
N ALA A 192 23.09 6.46 13.09
CA ALA A 192 21.72 6.36 13.58
C ALA A 192 20.79 7.37 12.87
N VAL A 193 19.49 7.26 13.13
CA VAL A 193 18.49 8.22 12.65
C VAL A 193 18.81 9.61 13.21
N GLY A 194 18.96 10.60 12.34
CA GLY A 194 19.34 11.97 12.69
C GLY A 194 19.09 12.97 11.58
N GLN A 195 19.85 14.07 11.57
CA GLN A 195 19.66 15.18 10.63
C GLN A 195 19.77 14.75 9.17
N ALA A 196 20.77 13.92 8.82
CA ALA A 196 20.89 13.42 7.46
C ALA A 196 19.67 12.57 7.05
N THR A 197 19.11 11.80 7.98
CA THR A 197 17.94 10.95 7.72
C THR A 197 16.70 11.79 7.40
N ILE A 198 16.38 12.79 8.23
CA ILE A 198 15.17 13.62 8.03
C ILE A 198 15.25 14.42 6.73
N THR A 199 16.42 14.98 6.39
CA THR A 199 16.59 15.73 5.15
C THR A 199 16.46 14.83 3.91
N ARG A 200 16.98 13.59 3.94
CA ARG A 200 16.76 12.63 2.84
C ARG A 200 15.33 12.17 2.74
N PHE A 201 14.68 11.89 3.87
CA PHE A 201 13.28 11.47 3.90
C PHE A 201 12.37 12.57 3.35
N TYR A 202 12.62 13.83 3.71
CA TYR A 202 11.93 14.98 3.12
C TYR A 202 12.09 15.02 1.59
N ALA A 203 13.33 14.90 1.09
CA ALA A 203 13.61 14.91 -0.34
C ALA A 203 12.99 13.73 -1.10
N ILE A 204 13.02 12.52 -0.53
CA ILE A 204 12.42 11.32 -1.13
C ILE A 204 10.89 11.44 -1.13
N HIS A 205 10.29 11.84 -0.02
CA HIS A 205 8.83 11.99 0.12
C HIS A 205 8.27 12.95 -0.93
N PHE A 206 8.90 14.13 -1.07
CA PHE A 206 8.55 15.11 -2.09
C PHE A 206 8.86 14.60 -3.51
N GLY A 207 10.08 14.09 -3.72
CA GLY A 207 10.58 13.69 -5.03
C GLY A 207 9.78 12.54 -5.66
N VAL A 208 9.46 11.49 -4.90
CA VAL A 208 8.63 10.36 -5.39
C VAL A 208 7.27 10.88 -5.85
N SER A 209 6.63 11.73 -5.05
CA SER A 209 5.31 12.27 -5.36
C SER A 209 5.33 13.18 -6.59
N LEU A 210 6.30 14.08 -6.70
CA LEU A 210 6.41 15.01 -7.83
C LEU A 210 6.77 14.31 -9.15
N VAL A 211 7.76 13.41 -9.14
CA VAL A 211 8.17 12.68 -10.35
C VAL A 211 7.01 11.84 -10.88
N LEU A 212 6.30 11.14 -9.99
CA LEU A 212 5.12 10.38 -10.38
C LEU A 212 4.02 11.29 -10.93
N LEU A 213 3.78 12.47 -10.34
CA LEU A 213 2.80 13.44 -10.84
C LEU A 213 3.14 13.85 -12.28
N ILE A 214 4.39 14.19 -12.55
CA ILE A 214 4.84 14.54 -13.90
C ILE A 214 4.61 13.38 -14.87
N LEU A 215 4.99 12.16 -14.50
CA LEU A 215 4.82 10.98 -15.35
C LEU A 215 3.34 10.69 -15.66
N VAL A 216 2.47 10.81 -14.66
CA VAL A 216 1.02 10.61 -14.80
C VAL A 216 0.38 11.72 -15.61
N GLU A 217 0.78 12.98 -15.43
CA GLU A 217 0.28 14.09 -16.24
C GLU A 217 0.71 13.94 -17.71
N VAL A 218 1.96 13.56 -17.97
CA VAL A 218 2.43 13.24 -19.33
C VAL A 218 1.62 12.08 -19.91
N MET A 219 1.29 11.07 -19.11
CA MET A 219 0.41 9.98 -19.55
C MET A 219 -0.98 10.48 -19.92
N PHE A 220 -1.63 11.31 -19.11
CA PHE A 220 -2.95 11.88 -19.42
C PHE A 220 -2.92 12.73 -20.70
N GLN A 221 -1.88 13.55 -20.86
CA GLN A 221 -1.70 14.35 -22.08
C GLN A 221 -1.55 13.49 -23.33
N ARG A 222 -0.74 12.41 -23.25
CA ARG A 222 -0.49 11.50 -24.38
C ARG A 222 -1.70 10.62 -24.72
N THR A 223 -2.44 10.17 -23.71
CA THR A 223 -3.58 9.26 -23.89
C THR A 223 -4.91 9.98 -24.09
N ARG A 224 -4.97 11.30 -23.82
CA ARG A 224 -6.19 12.12 -23.84
C ARG A 224 -7.32 11.56 -22.94
N ARG A 225 -6.97 10.72 -21.97
CA ARG A 225 -7.91 10.18 -20.98
C ARG A 225 -8.36 11.26 -20.00
N LYS A 226 -9.56 11.08 -19.44
CA LYS A 226 -10.06 11.96 -18.36
C LYS A 226 -9.22 11.74 -17.10
N ARG A 227 -8.78 12.83 -16.47
CA ARG A 227 -8.00 12.77 -15.21
C ARG A 227 -8.83 12.22 -14.06
N ILE A 228 -10.03 12.77 -13.91
CA ILE A 228 -10.98 12.37 -12.89
C ILE A 228 -12.29 11.99 -13.58
N ASN A 229 -12.54 10.69 -13.66
CA ASN A 229 -13.77 10.13 -14.22
C ASN A 229 -14.78 9.86 -13.09
N MET A 230 -15.19 10.91 -12.38
CA MET A 230 -16.24 10.87 -11.35
C MET A 230 -17.16 12.06 -11.52
N SER A 231 -18.45 11.88 -11.19
CA SER A 231 -19.38 13.01 -11.13
C SER A 231 -19.04 13.94 -9.96
N LEU A 232 -19.67 15.12 -9.94
CA LEU A 232 -19.43 16.09 -8.86
C LEU A 232 -19.85 15.58 -7.49
N PHE A 233 -20.86 14.70 -7.41
CA PHE A 233 -21.37 14.21 -6.14
C PHE A 233 -20.35 13.39 -5.33
N PRO A 234 -19.70 12.33 -5.86
CA PRO A 234 -18.64 11.64 -5.12
C PRO A 234 -17.45 12.54 -4.79
N LEU A 235 -17.08 13.47 -5.70
CA LEU A 235 -15.99 14.41 -5.47
C LEU A 235 -16.25 15.30 -4.26
N THR A 236 -17.42 15.93 -4.20
CA THR A 236 -17.78 16.80 -3.08
C THR A 236 -17.97 15.98 -1.81
N LEU A 237 -18.57 14.79 -1.90
CA LEU A 237 -18.74 13.89 -0.76
C LEU A 237 -17.38 13.53 -0.13
N PHE A 238 -16.41 13.06 -0.92
CA PHE A 238 -15.10 12.69 -0.40
C PHE A 238 -14.32 13.88 0.16
N LEU A 239 -14.42 15.05 -0.48
CA LEU A 239 -13.81 16.27 0.07
C LEU A 239 -14.42 16.64 1.42
N ILE A 240 -15.76 16.63 1.54
CA ILE A 240 -16.47 16.92 2.78
C ILE A 240 -16.09 15.89 3.85
N MET A 241 -16.06 14.61 3.51
CA MET A 241 -15.62 13.56 4.44
C MET A 241 -14.20 13.81 4.95
N LEU A 242 -13.26 14.20 4.09
CA LEU A 242 -11.89 14.53 4.47
C LEU A 242 -11.81 15.78 5.36
N ILE A 243 -12.60 16.83 5.06
CA ILE A 243 -12.67 18.03 5.90
C ILE A 243 -13.26 17.68 7.28
N VAL A 244 -14.37 16.95 7.30
CA VAL A 244 -15.06 16.56 8.52
C VAL A 244 -14.16 15.70 9.40
N ILE A 245 -13.52 14.66 8.85
CA ILE A 245 -12.62 13.81 9.64
C ILE A 245 -11.39 14.58 10.12
N SER A 246 -10.88 15.53 9.34
CA SER A 246 -9.75 16.40 9.74
C SER A 246 -10.09 17.33 10.91
N ILE A 247 -11.36 17.71 11.04
CA ILE A 247 -11.85 18.54 12.14
C ILE A 247 -12.18 17.66 13.36
N ILE A 248 -12.88 16.54 13.14
CA ILE A 248 -13.36 15.66 14.22
C ILE A 248 -12.20 14.90 14.87
N LEU A 249 -11.27 14.42 14.05
CA LEU A 249 -10.06 13.72 14.47
C LEU A 249 -8.86 14.50 13.92
N PRO A 250 -8.40 15.58 14.56
CA PRO A 250 -7.20 16.27 14.11
C PRO A 250 -6.01 15.31 14.02
N ALA A 251 -5.18 15.47 13.00
CA ALA A 251 -4.03 14.59 12.82
C ALA A 251 -3.16 14.59 14.09
N GLU A 252 -2.82 13.40 14.61
CA GLU A 252 -2.06 13.32 15.86
C GLU A 252 -0.62 13.79 15.67
N SER A 253 -0.12 14.64 16.57
CA SER A 253 1.31 15.00 16.63
C SER A 253 2.11 14.03 17.52
N GLY A 254 1.46 13.37 18.49
CA GLY A 254 2.12 12.49 19.44
C GLY A 254 3.08 13.23 20.37
N ARG A 255 4.10 12.53 20.89
CA ARG A 255 5.15 13.13 21.73
C ARG A 255 6.44 13.26 20.94
N ARG A 256 7.17 14.36 21.12
CA ARG A 256 8.49 14.56 20.51
C ARG A 256 9.39 13.34 20.67
N ALA A 257 10.11 12.98 19.62
CA ALA A 257 11.04 11.86 19.62
C ALA A 257 12.13 12.03 20.70
N ASP A 258 12.36 10.95 21.46
CA ASP A 258 13.43 10.77 22.41
C ASP A 258 14.20 9.49 22.00
N PRO A 259 15.38 9.65 21.37
CA PRO A 259 16.19 8.52 20.91
C PRO A 259 16.67 7.59 22.04
N THR A 260 16.62 8.04 23.30
CA THR A 260 17.07 7.26 24.46
C THR A 260 15.99 6.37 25.04
N ARG A 261 14.72 6.57 24.66
CA ARG A 261 13.57 5.83 25.18
C ARG A 261 12.75 5.21 24.06
N THR A 262 12.83 3.89 23.93
CA THR A 262 12.03 3.13 22.98
C THR A 262 10.60 2.92 23.51
N PRO A 263 9.54 3.31 22.77
CA PRO A 263 8.18 3.01 23.14
C PRO A 263 7.89 1.51 22.89
N LEU A 264 7.10 0.91 23.79
CA LEU A 264 6.60 -0.45 23.63
C LEU A 264 5.06 -0.42 23.62
N PRO A 265 4.39 -1.01 22.60
CA PRO A 265 4.95 -1.56 21.36
C PRO A 265 5.40 -0.46 20.37
N ILE A 266 6.42 -0.76 19.54
CA ILE A 266 6.75 0.07 18.36
C ILE A 266 5.69 -0.19 17.29
N LEU A 267 4.86 0.82 17.03
CA LEU A 267 3.82 0.79 16.00
C LEU A 267 4.19 1.75 14.87
N SER A 268 3.70 1.45 13.68
CA SER A 268 3.70 2.34 12.52
C SER A 268 2.25 2.65 12.13
N ASP A 269 2.04 3.32 11.01
CA ASP A 269 0.71 3.46 10.41
C ASP A 269 0.06 2.10 10.10
N TRP A 270 -1.28 2.08 10.04
CA TRP A 270 -2.09 0.85 10.01
C TRP A 270 -1.69 -0.13 8.89
N TYR A 271 -1.32 0.39 7.71
CA TYR A 271 -0.95 -0.41 6.54
C TYR A 271 0.42 -1.08 6.67
N PHE A 272 1.21 -0.77 7.71
CA PHE A 272 2.45 -1.46 8.04
C PHE A 272 2.32 -2.46 9.19
N LEU A 273 1.24 -2.42 9.98
CA LEU A 273 1.12 -3.19 11.22
C LEU A 273 1.25 -4.70 11.00
N ALA A 274 0.60 -5.23 9.97
CA ALA A 274 0.71 -6.63 9.61
C ALA A 274 2.15 -7.05 9.26
N LEU A 275 2.89 -6.20 8.52
CA LEU A 275 4.28 -6.45 8.16
C LEU A 275 5.21 -6.39 9.37
N TYR A 276 4.96 -5.47 10.31
CA TYR A 276 5.72 -5.39 11.55
C TYR A 276 5.55 -6.66 12.40
N GLN A 277 4.32 -7.17 12.48
CA GLN A 277 4.07 -8.42 13.20
C GLN A 277 4.73 -9.61 12.49
N TYR A 278 4.71 -9.65 11.16
CA TYR A 278 5.45 -10.67 10.39
C TYR A 278 6.96 -10.64 10.70
N VAL A 279 7.57 -9.45 10.73
CA VAL A 279 8.99 -9.27 11.06
C VAL A 279 9.31 -9.75 12.48
N LYS A 280 8.40 -9.55 13.45
CA LYS A 280 8.57 -10.07 14.82
C LYS A 280 8.52 -11.60 14.91
N TYR A 281 7.77 -12.24 14.03
CA TYR A 281 7.57 -13.69 14.01
C TYR A 281 8.63 -14.46 13.21
N THR A 282 9.49 -13.76 12.48
CA THR A 282 10.41 -14.41 11.54
C THR A 282 11.87 -14.24 11.95
N PRO A 283 12.72 -15.26 11.70
CA PRO A 283 14.16 -15.11 11.85
C PRO A 283 14.68 -13.94 11.01
N PRO A 284 15.78 -13.29 11.39
CA PRO A 284 16.23 -12.04 10.76
C PRO A 284 16.32 -12.08 9.23
N LEU A 285 16.90 -13.14 8.66
CA LEU A 285 16.97 -13.32 7.20
C LEU A 285 15.59 -13.25 6.52
N TRP A 286 14.60 -13.94 7.10
CA TRP A 286 13.23 -13.97 6.58
C TRP A 286 12.47 -12.68 6.86
N ALA A 287 12.76 -12.00 7.97
CA ALA A 287 12.24 -10.66 8.23
C ALA A 287 12.68 -9.66 7.15
N GLY A 288 13.91 -9.79 6.64
CA GLY A 288 14.41 -9.00 5.52
C GLY A 288 13.80 -9.39 4.17
N LEU A 289 13.81 -10.69 3.84
CA LEU A 289 13.42 -11.17 2.50
C LEU A 289 11.91 -11.30 2.31
N GLY A 290 11.18 -11.64 3.37
CA GLY A 290 9.76 -11.97 3.35
C GLY A 290 8.87 -10.93 2.68
N PRO A 291 8.93 -9.64 3.08
CA PRO A 291 8.13 -8.60 2.45
C PRO A 291 8.38 -8.48 0.95
N GLY A 292 9.65 -8.56 0.52
CA GLY A 292 10.04 -8.52 -0.89
C GLY A 292 9.56 -9.74 -1.67
N LEU A 293 9.65 -10.94 -1.08
CA LEU A 293 9.15 -12.17 -1.69
C LEU A 293 7.62 -12.18 -1.82
N LEU A 294 6.90 -11.65 -0.83
CA LEU A 294 5.44 -11.51 -0.86
C LEU A 294 5.02 -10.58 -2.01
N ILE A 295 5.68 -9.43 -2.13
CA ILE A 295 5.47 -8.48 -3.23
C ILE A 295 5.77 -9.14 -4.58
N GLY A 296 6.91 -9.81 -4.70
CA GLY A 296 7.34 -10.48 -5.93
C GLY A 296 6.35 -11.58 -6.34
N PHE A 297 5.91 -12.41 -5.39
CA PHE A 297 4.86 -13.39 -5.63
C PHE A 297 3.58 -12.72 -6.13
N GLY A 298 3.13 -11.65 -5.47
CA GLY A 298 1.98 -10.86 -5.88
C GLY A 298 2.07 -10.35 -7.32
N MET A 299 3.21 -9.77 -7.71
CA MET A 299 3.46 -9.31 -9.08
C MET A 299 3.45 -10.45 -10.11
N LEU A 300 3.85 -11.66 -9.69
CA LEU A 300 3.92 -12.84 -10.56
C LEU A 300 2.60 -13.61 -10.69
N VAL A 301 1.60 -13.33 -9.86
CA VAL A 301 0.27 -13.98 -9.91
C VAL A 301 -0.31 -14.11 -11.33
N PRO A 302 -0.28 -13.09 -12.22
CA PRO A 302 -0.81 -13.21 -13.58
C PRO A 302 -0.18 -14.33 -14.42
N PHE A 303 1.09 -14.63 -14.14
CA PHE A 303 1.88 -15.62 -14.88
C PHE A 303 1.84 -17.01 -14.20
N LEU A 304 1.61 -17.04 -12.89
CA LEU A 304 1.47 -18.26 -12.10
C LEU A 304 0.06 -18.87 -12.24
N ASP A 305 -0.98 -18.03 -12.28
CA ASP A 305 -2.36 -18.47 -12.36
C ASP A 305 -2.81 -18.84 -13.78
N ARG A 306 -2.65 -20.11 -14.11
CA ARG A 306 -3.04 -20.72 -15.40
C ARG A 306 -4.52 -21.13 -15.50
N SER A 307 -5.36 -20.79 -14.53
CA SER A 307 -6.81 -21.06 -14.65
C SER A 307 -7.42 -20.29 -15.82
N LYS A 308 -8.35 -20.92 -16.55
CA LYS A 308 -9.04 -20.28 -17.70
C LYS A 308 -10.15 -19.33 -17.25
N GLY A 309 -10.79 -19.64 -16.12
CA GLY A 309 -11.84 -18.80 -15.54
C GLY A 309 -11.28 -17.62 -14.77
N ARG A 310 -12.14 -16.64 -14.50
CA ARG A 310 -11.80 -15.43 -13.73
C ARG A 310 -12.40 -15.43 -12.32
N GLY A 311 -13.54 -16.08 -12.15
CA GLY A 311 -14.26 -16.06 -10.87
C GLY A 311 -13.57 -16.87 -9.78
N PRO A 312 -13.73 -16.53 -8.48
CA PRO A 312 -13.02 -17.18 -7.38
C PRO A 312 -13.14 -18.72 -7.36
N LEU A 313 -14.32 -19.26 -7.66
CA LEU A 313 -14.56 -20.71 -7.68
C LEU A 313 -13.90 -21.43 -8.87
N GLN A 314 -13.48 -20.69 -9.89
CA GLN A 314 -12.80 -21.21 -11.09
C GLN A 314 -11.27 -21.24 -10.95
N ARG A 315 -10.77 -20.73 -9.82
CA ARG A 315 -9.36 -20.64 -9.43
C ARG A 315 -9.18 -20.93 -7.93
N PRO A 316 -9.66 -22.08 -7.45
CA PRO A 316 -9.56 -22.52 -6.06
C PRO A 316 -8.28 -22.13 -5.32
N PHE A 317 -7.12 -22.54 -5.83
CA PHE A 317 -5.86 -22.34 -5.11
C PHE A 317 -5.54 -20.87 -4.91
N PHE A 318 -5.64 -20.06 -5.97
CA PHE A 318 -5.39 -18.62 -5.87
C PHE A 318 -6.45 -17.92 -5.02
N THR A 319 -7.70 -18.38 -5.04
CA THR A 319 -8.72 -17.83 -4.13
C THR A 319 -8.36 -18.06 -2.66
N VAL A 320 -7.86 -19.25 -2.32
CA VAL A 320 -7.36 -19.55 -0.96
C VAL A 320 -6.15 -18.68 -0.60
N VAL A 321 -5.19 -18.51 -1.51
CA VAL A 321 -4.01 -17.65 -1.28
C VAL A 321 -4.41 -16.20 -1.02
N GLY A 322 -5.33 -15.64 -1.81
CA GLY A 322 -5.84 -14.28 -1.59
C GLY A 322 -6.61 -14.13 -0.28
N ALA A 323 -7.45 -15.12 0.06
CA ALA A 323 -8.17 -15.12 1.33
C ALA A 323 -7.22 -15.17 2.53
N LEU A 324 -6.18 -16.01 2.46
CA LEU A 324 -5.13 -16.06 3.48
C LEU A 324 -4.40 -14.72 3.61
N ALA A 325 -4.09 -14.03 2.50
CA ALA A 325 -3.45 -12.72 2.55
C ALA A 325 -4.31 -11.67 3.29
N VAL A 326 -5.62 -11.65 3.04
CA VAL A 326 -6.56 -10.76 3.78
C VAL A 326 -6.62 -11.15 5.26
N ILE A 327 -6.78 -12.45 5.55
CA ILE A 327 -6.89 -12.96 6.92
C ILE A 327 -5.62 -12.63 7.70
N TYR A 328 -4.43 -12.85 7.13
CA TYR A 328 -3.18 -12.50 7.79
C TYR A 328 -2.99 -11.01 7.94
N PHE A 329 -3.37 -10.20 6.96
CA PHE A 329 -3.33 -8.75 7.11
C PHE A 329 -4.16 -8.30 8.33
N LEU A 330 -5.39 -8.80 8.47
CA LEU A 330 -6.27 -8.45 9.59
C LEU A 330 -5.80 -9.03 10.91
N ALA A 331 -5.48 -10.32 10.95
CA ALA A 331 -5.06 -11.01 12.16
C ALA A 331 -3.74 -10.44 12.70
N PHE A 332 -2.73 -10.24 11.86
CA PHE A 332 -1.45 -9.69 12.29
C PHE A 332 -1.57 -8.23 12.75
N THR A 333 -2.42 -7.45 12.08
CA THR A 333 -2.77 -6.10 12.54
C THR A 333 -3.41 -6.12 13.92
N ALA A 334 -4.38 -7.02 14.16
CA ALA A 334 -5.01 -7.15 15.48
C ALA A 334 -4.01 -7.60 16.56
N LEU A 335 -3.19 -8.62 16.27
CA LEU A 335 -2.20 -9.16 17.20
C LEU A 335 -1.23 -8.09 17.70
N ILE A 336 -0.71 -7.24 16.79
CA ILE A 336 0.22 -6.17 17.17
C ILE A 336 -0.49 -4.99 17.84
N LEU A 337 -1.71 -4.64 17.40
CA LEU A 337 -2.48 -3.52 17.94
C LEU A 337 -2.88 -3.77 19.40
N PHE A 338 -3.33 -5.00 19.69
CA PHE A 338 -3.74 -5.40 21.05
C PHE A 338 -2.58 -5.95 21.89
N ASN A 339 -1.38 -6.07 21.32
CA ASN A 339 -0.18 -6.58 22.00
C ASN A 339 -0.40 -7.95 22.67
N ILE A 340 -1.09 -8.85 21.98
CA ILE A 340 -1.46 -10.21 22.47
C ILE A 340 -0.66 -11.33 21.81
N ALA A 341 0.32 -10.98 20.98
CA ALA A 341 1.18 -11.93 20.27
C ALA A 341 2.12 -12.68 21.22
N VAL A 342 2.18 -14.02 21.10
CA VAL A 342 3.12 -14.89 21.83
C VAL A 342 4.17 -15.40 20.85
N ILE A 343 5.35 -14.78 20.87
CA ILE A 343 6.38 -14.93 19.83
C ILE A 343 6.96 -16.36 19.79
N GLU A 344 7.00 -17.06 20.93
CA GLU A 344 7.57 -18.40 21.03
C GLU A 344 6.62 -19.49 20.48
N ARG A 345 5.31 -19.23 20.48
CA ARG A 345 4.27 -20.23 20.16
C ARG A 345 3.60 -19.96 18.81
N ASP A 346 3.17 -18.72 18.60
CA ASP A 346 2.28 -18.35 17.49
C ASP A 346 2.90 -18.62 16.10
N PRO A 347 4.21 -18.41 15.85
CA PRO A 347 4.79 -18.70 14.54
C PRO A 347 4.61 -20.15 14.07
N LEU A 348 4.78 -21.12 14.97
CA LEU A 348 4.61 -22.55 14.64
C LEU A 348 3.15 -22.86 14.29
N ILE A 349 2.21 -22.31 15.07
CA ILE A 349 0.77 -22.45 14.81
C ILE A 349 0.41 -21.87 13.45
N ILE A 350 0.86 -20.63 13.17
CA ILE A 350 0.61 -19.94 11.91
C ILE A 350 1.18 -20.74 10.74
N MET A 351 2.42 -21.23 10.84
CA MET A 351 3.05 -22.03 9.79
C MET A 351 2.25 -23.31 9.48
N ASN A 352 1.84 -24.04 10.52
CA ASN A 352 1.04 -25.26 10.36
C ASN A 352 -0.34 -24.98 9.74
N ILE A 353 -1.03 -23.94 10.21
CA ILE A 353 -2.31 -23.50 9.62
C ILE A 353 -2.10 -23.11 8.15
N THR A 354 -1.05 -22.34 7.85
CA THR A 354 -0.71 -21.93 6.48
C THR A 354 -0.54 -23.15 5.59
N LEU A 355 0.28 -24.12 6.02
CA LEU A 355 0.57 -25.33 5.27
C LEU A 355 -0.70 -26.14 4.99
N VAL A 356 -1.51 -26.41 6.03
CA VAL A 356 -2.75 -27.17 5.90
C VAL A 356 -3.71 -26.47 4.93
N VAL A 357 -3.93 -25.17 5.08
CA VAL A 357 -4.85 -24.42 4.23
C VAL A 357 -4.38 -24.38 2.78
N LEU A 358 -3.08 -24.17 2.53
CA LEU A 358 -2.51 -24.21 1.18
C LEU A 358 -2.61 -25.60 0.53
N VAL A 359 -2.39 -26.68 1.29
CA VAL A 359 -2.57 -28.06 0.82
C VAL A 359 -4.04 -28.31 0.45
N LEU A 360 -4.98 -27.91 1.31
CA LEU A 360 -6.42 -28.02 1.02
C LEU A 360 -6.81 -27.22 -0.23
N GLY A 361 -6.28 -26.00 -0.39
CA GLY A 361 -6.47 -25.19 -1.59
C GLY A 361 -5.93 -25.86 -2.86
N LEU A 362 -4.77 -26.50 -2.77
CA LEU A 362 -4.17 -27.24 -3.89
C LEU A 362 -5.01 -28.47 -4.25
N LEU A 363 -5.46 -29.24 -3.26
CA LEU A 363 -6.35 -30.39 -3.47
C LEU A 363 -7.66 -29.95 -4.12
N TRP A 364 -8.21 -28.80 -3.73
CA TRP A 364 -9.41 -28.24 -4.34
C TRP A 364 -9.17 -27.87 -5.82
N GLU A 365 -8.04 -27.24 -6.14
CA GLU A 365 -7.64 -26.94 -7.53
C GLU A 365 -7.50 -28.22 -8.37
N LEU A 366 -6.83 -29.24 -7.84
CA LEU A 366 -6.68 -30.53 -8.53
C LEU A 366 -8.03 -31.21 -8.79
N ARG A 367 -8.94 -31.19 -7.80
CA ARG A 367 -10.30 -31.72 -7.96
C ARG A 367 -11.08 -30.96 -9.01
N TYR A 368 -11.00 -29.63 -9.01
CA TYR A 368 -11.64 -28.78 -10.01
C TYR A 368 -11.14 -29.08 -11.43
N ARG A 369 -9.82 -29.16 -11.63
CA ARG A 369 -9.22 -29.52 -12.93
C ARG A 369 -9.62 -30.91 -13.40
N ARG A 370 -9.67 -31.90 -12.49
CA ARG A 370 -10.15 -33.26 -12.81
C ARG A 370 -11.60 -33.24 -13.29
N ARG A 371 -12.48 -32.47 -12.64
CA ARG A 371 -13.89 -32.31 -13.07
C ARG A 371 -13.99 -31.69 -14.47
N LEU A 372 -13.23 -30.63 -14.75
CA LEU A 372 -13.21 -30.01 -16.08
C LEU A 372 -12.71 -30.96 -17.17
N ARG A 373 -11.66 -31.73 -16.90
CA ARG A 373 -11.14 -32.74 -17.84
C ARG A 373 -12.17 -33.83 -18.12
N LYS A 374 -12.84 -34.36 -17.08
CA LYS A 374 -13.92 -35.34 -17.24
C LYS A 374 -15.07 -34.79 -18.07
N ALA A 375 -15.53 -33.57 -17.79
CA ALA A 375 -16.60 -32.92 -18.55
C ALA A 375 -16.22 -32.74 -20.03
N ALA A 376 -14.98 -32.32 -20.32
CA ALA A 376 -14.48 -32.18 -21.68
C ALA A 376 -14.42 -33.53 -22.44
N LEU A 377 -14.04 -34.61 -21.77
CA LEU A 377 -13.98 -35.95 -22.35
C LEU A 377 -15.38 -36.56 -22.57
N SER A 378 -16.35 -36.24 -21.72
CA SER A 378 -17.71 -36.79 -21.83
C SER A 378 -18.54 -36.17 -22.96
N GLY A 379 -18.05 -35.17 -23.69
CA GLY A 379 -18.83 -34.45 -24.72
C GLY A 379 -19.99 -33.61 -24.17
N ILE A 380 -20.39 -33.84 -22.92
CA ILE A 380 -21.36 -33.05 -22.16
C ILE A 380 -20.72 -31.69 -21.89
N ARG A 381 -21.07 -30.69 -22.70
CA ARG A 381 -20.80 -29.29 -22.35
C ARG A 381 -21.37 -29.07 -20.94
N PRO A 382 -20.58 -28.61 -19.96
CA PRO A 382 -21.15 -28.25 -18.67
C PRO A 382 -22.28 -27.24 -18.94
N PRO A 383 -23.41 -27.31 -18.21
CA PRO A 383 -24.47 -26.35 -18.40
C PRO A 383 -23.84 -24.96 -18.28
N VAL A 384 -23.95 -24.20 -19.37
CA VAL A 384 -23.62 -22.79 -19.37
C VAL A 384 -24.55 -22.23 -18.31
N ARG A 385 -24.04 -21.98 -17.10
CA ARG A 385 -24.70 -21.01 -16.22
C ARG A 385 -24.58 -19.71 -17.00
N VAL A 386 -25.63 -19.39 -17.74
CA VAL A 386 -25.90 -18.05 -18.23
C VAL A 386 -25.73 -17.18 -17.00
N SER A 387 -24.66 -16.39 -16.97
CA SER A 387 -24.58 -15.31 -16.01
C SER A 387 -25.76 -14.41 -16.37
N ALA A 388 -26.79 -14.43 -15.54
CA ALA A 388 -27.88 -13.48 -15.60
C ALA A 388 -27.34 -12.11 -15.20
N HIS A 389 -26.49 -11.50 -16.02
CA HIS A 389 -26.05 -10.11 -15.94
C HIS A 389 -25.66 -9.72 -17.38
N GLY A 390 -26.68 -9.28 -18.13
CA GLY A 390 -26.51 -8.44 -19.32
C GLY A 390 -26.24 -7.01 -18.94
#